data_AF-A0A9N8F348-F1
#
_entry.id   AF-A0A9N8F348-F1
#
_cell.length_a   1.000
_cell.length_b   1.000
_cell.length_c   1.000
_cell.angle_alpha   90.00
_cell.angle_beta   90.00
_cell.angle_gamma   90.00
#
_symmetry.space_group_name_H-M   'P 1'
#
loop_
_entity.id
_entity.type
_entity.pdbx_description
1 polymer ?
#
loop_
_entity_poly.entity_id
_entity_poly.type
_entity_poly.pdbx_seq_one_letter_code
_entity_poly.pdbx_strand_id
1 'polypeptide(L)'
;MRHSLSFDLLVLSWIASTAHGFGIFSKSPSKPATNFAKAPQSKLTFLQSLETLDTMNAATKERTQMVRDMTNDNPTSQPGSKEGFQPFAAGLWSVIYAPHITTMSKLVGRGFTPVWYDLKQDGTMISHARFDVKLPLLPEKSGWLSVSGTYGTQDDNRVCRVDFDKAWIKWNDDNNNTEDAPYPTLEDVAPSLEKTIIQTLGKWLFIDSFSVFPVSYLDDDLIVFDFELLGTRICARKIKKETP
;
A
#
# COMPACT_ATOMS: atom_id res chain seq x y z
N MET A 1 -33.37 32.12 8.06
CA MET A 1 -32.34 32.19 7.00
C MET A 1 -31.08 31.52 7.52
N ARG A 2 -30.60 30.46 6.85
CA ARG A 2 -29.29 29.84 7.09
C ARG A 2 -28.63 29.69 5.73
N HIS A 3 -27.54 30.40 5.48
CA HIS A 3 -26.73 30.18 4.28
C HIS A 3 -25.79 29.00 4.53
N SER A 4 -26.03 27.90 3.83
CA SER A 4 -25.05 26.84 3.67
C SER A 4 -24.09 27.27 2.57
N LEU A 5 -22.83 27.52 2.89
CA LEU A 5 -21.78 27.73 1.90
C LEU A 5 -21.28 26.37 1.44
N SER A 6 -21.64 25.99 0.22
CA SER A 6 -21.02 24.85 -0.46
C SER A 6 -19.58 25.23 -0.81
N PHE A 7 -18.60 24.52 -0.26
CA PHE A 7 -17.21 24.56 -0.71
C PHE A 7 -16.98 23.33 -1.60
N ASP A 8 -17.55 23.43 -2.80
CA ASP A 8 -17.46 22.42 -3.85
C ASP A 8 -16.10 22.44 -4.56
N LEU A 9 -15.75 21.26 -5.09
CA LEU A 9 -14.87 21.00 -6.23
C LEU A 9 -13.67 21.93 -6.46
N LEU A 10 -12.48 21.41 -6.16
CA LEU A 10 -11.30 21.59 -7.01
C LEU A 10 -10.34 20.40 -6.85
N VAL A 11 -9.69 20.01 -7.94
CA VAL A 11 -8.80 18.83 -8.11
C VAL A 11 -9.57 17.51 -8.38
N LEU A 12 -9.19 16.83 -9.49
CA LEU A 12 -9.69 15.54 -10.04
C LEU A 12 -10.96 15.55 -10.91
N SER A 13 -10.86 16.19 -12.08
CA SER A 13 -11.41 15.64 -13.34
C SER A 13 -10.25 15.47 -14.35
N TRP A 14 -10.51 14.88 -15.55
CA TRP A 14 -9.53 14.45 -16.59
C TRP A 14 -8.86 13.09 -16.28
N ILE A 15 -8.83 12.04 -17.13
CA ILE A 15 -9.19 11.81 -18.57
C ILE A 15 -9.81 10.40 -18.76
N ALA A 16 -10.54 10.18 -19.86
CA ALA A 16 -11.10 8.88 -20.25
C ALA A 16 -10.52 8.29 -21.56
N SER A 17 -10.49 6.94 -21.63
CA SER A 17 -10.60 6.05 -22.81
C SER A 17 -9.52 6.01 -23.93
N THR A 18 -8.92 4.81 -24.14
CA THR A 18 -8.76 4.03 -25.43
C THR A 18 -7.76 2.85 -25.26
N ALA A 19 -7.67 1.78 -26.09
CA ALA A 19 -8.68 0.96 -26.81
C ALA A 19 -8.07 -0.31 -27.52
N HIS A 20 -8.76 -1.46 -27.48
CA HIS A 20 -8.62 -2.71 -28.33
C HIS A 20 -7.34 -3.59 -28.32
N GLY A 21 -7.50 -4.93 -28.45
CA GLY A 21 -6.47 -5.84 -29.02
C GLY A 21 -6.47 -7.32 -28.56
N PHE A 22 -6.88 -8.25 -29.44
CA PHE A 22 -6.94 -9.72 -29.22
C PHE A 22 -5.57 -10.46 -29.10
N GLY A 23 -5.57 -11.65 -28.47
CA GLY A 23 -4.55 -12.70 -28.72
C GLY A 23 -4.52 -13.87 -27.73
N ILE A 24 -4.98 -15.07 -28.11
CA ILE A 24 -4.94 -16.30 -27.29
C ILE A 24 -3.81 -17.22 -27.78
N PHE A 25 -2.90 -17.65 -26.88
CA PHE A 25 -2.17 -18.91 -27.01
C PHE A 25 -1.68 -19.40 -25.63
N SER A 26 -2.05 -20.64 -25.26
CA SER A 26 -1.65 -21.27 -24.00
C SER A 26 -0.46 -22.21 -24.18
N LYS A 27 0.47 -22.22 -23.22
CA LYS A 27 1.51 -23.23 -23.05
C LYS A 27 1.66 -23.56 -21.56
N SER A 28 1.57 -24.85 -21.22
CA SER A 28 1.66 -25.33 -19.84
C SER A 28 3.03 -25.03 -19.20
N PRO A 29 3.07 -24.65 -17.90
CA PRO A 29 4.31 -24.34 -17.22
C PRO A 29 5.07 -25.60 -16.78
N SER A 30 6.38 -25.61 -17.03
CA SER A 30 7.34 -26.52 -16.37
C SER A 30 7.81 -25.91 -15.05
N LYS A 31 7.94 -26.74 -14.00
CA LYS A 31 8.46 -26.31 -12.68
C LYS A 31 9.85 -25.66 -12.81
N PRO A 32 10.08 -24.44 -12.27
CA PRO A 32 11.42 -23.90 -12.09
C PRO A 32 12.12 -24.55 -10.89
N ALA A 33 13.41 -24.86 -11.03
CA ALA A 33 14.27 -25.24 -9.90
C ALA A 33 14.77 -23.99 -9.18
N THR A 34 14.81 -24.03 -7.85
CA THR A 34 15.14 -22.88 -6.99
C THR A 34 16.65 -22.61 -6.94
N ASN A 35 17.19 -21.95 -7.96
CA ASN A 35 18.47 -21.26 -7.84
C ASN A 35 18.24 -19.92 -7.13
N PHE A 36 18.91 -19.70 -5.99
CA PHE A 36 18.96 -18.38 -5.36
C PHE A 36 19.82 -17.44 -6.23
N ALA A 37 19.19 -16.82 -7.21
CA ALA A 37 19.84 -15.82 -8.06
C ALA A 37 20.33 -14.64 -7.20
N LYS A 38 21.54 -14.16 -7.50
CA LYS A 38 22.06 -12.91 -6.93
C LYS A 38 21.07 -11.79 -7.22
N ALA A 39 20.70 -11.00 -6.21
CA ALA A 39 19.75 -9.90 -6.35
C ALA A 39 20.11 -8.99 -7.55
N PRO A 40 19.13 -8.56 -8.37
CA PRO A 40 19.38 -7.70 -9.51
C PRO A 40 20.13 -6.42 -9.13
N GLN A 41 21.03 -5.96 -9.99
CA GLN A 41 21.83 -4.76 -9.71
C GLN A 41 20.94 -3.51 -9.55
N SER A 42 19.82 -3.44 -10.27
CA SER A 42 18.81 -2.39 -10.15
C SER A 42 18.16 -2.33 -8.76
N LYS A 43 17.80 -3.48 -8.15
CA LYS A 43 17.32 -3.57 -6.76
C LYS A 43 18.36 -2.99 -5.79
N LEU A 44 19.63 -3.38 -5.93
CA LEU A 44 20.71 -2.87 -5.09
C LEU A 44 20.88 -1.35 -5.24
N THR A 45 20.91 -0.84 -6.48
CA THR A 45 20.99 0.60 -6.77
C THR A 45 19.82 1.38 -6.18
N PHE A 46 18.59 0.87 -6.32
CA PHE A 46 17.40 1.50 -5.72
C PHE A 46 17.51 1.56 -4.19
N LEU A 47 17.76 0.43 -3.52
CA LEU A 47 17.84 0.37 -2.06
C LEU A 47 18.98 1.22 -1.50
N GLN A 48 20.13 1.31 -2.18
CA GLN A 48 21.25 2.19 -1.81
C GLN A 48 20.95 3.67 -2.01
N SER A 49 19.93 4.03 -2.80
CA SER A 49 19.51 5.43 -2.99
C SER A 49 18.59 5.95 -1.89
N LEU A 50 18.14 5.10 -0.97
CA LEU A 50 17.23 5.44 0.12
C LEU A 50 17.99 5.97 1.34
N GLU A 51 17.38 6.92 2.05
CA GLU A 51 17.86 7.40 3.36
C GLU A 51 17.74 6.30 4.42
N THR A 52 16.65 5.53 4.39
CA THR A 52 16.31 4.46 5.34
C THR A 52 15.66 3.26 4.65
N LEU A 53 15.68 2.08 5.29
CA LEU A 53 15.09 0.84 4.77
C LEU A 53 13.90 0.31 5.61
N ASP A 54 13.42 1.11 6.56
CA ASP A 54 12.37 0.80 7.53
C ASP A 54 11.19 1.78 7.49
N THR A 55 11.37 2.95 6.87
CA THR A 55 10.47 4.09 6.88
C THR A 55 10.32 4.69 5.48
N MET A 56 9.26 5.47 5.24
CA MET A 56 8.94 5.98 3.91
C MET A 56 9.86 7.14 3.50
N ASN A 57 10.62 6.93 2.41
CA ASN A 57 11.59 7.87 1.88
C ASN A 57 10.96 8.94 0.98
N ALA A 58 11.62 10.11 0.90
CA ALA A 58 11.16 11.21 0.04
C ALA A 58 11.20 10.84 -1.46
N ALA A 59 10.14 11.23 -2.20
CA ALA A 59 10.08 11.01 -3.64
C ALA A 59 10.95 11.99 -4.43
N THR A 60 11.85 11.44 -5.26
CA THR A 60 12.64 12.18 -6.27
C THR A 60 12.44 11.56 -7.65
N LYS A 61 12.83 12.27 -8.72
CA LYS A 61 12.74 11.76 -10.11
C LYS A 61 13.66 10.56 -10.32
N GLU A 62 14.83 10.62 -9.71
CA GLU A 62 15.90 9.63 -9.77
C GLU A 62 15.44 8.32 -9.11
N ARG A 63 14.89 8.39 -7.89
CA ARG A 63 14.26 7.24 -7.22
C ARG A 63 13.08 6.69 -8.02
N THR A 64 12.26 7.57 -8.63
CA THR A 64 11.14 7.14 -9.48
C THR A 64 11.63 6.32 -10.68
N GLN A 65 12.76 6.71 -11.29
CA GLN A 65 13.36 5.99 -12.40
C GLN A 65 13.98 4.66 -11.94
N MET A 66 14.73 4.65 -10.83
CA MET A 66 15.32 3.43 -10.28
C MET A 66 14.29 2.34 -9.96
N VAL A 67 13.10 2.72 -9.45
CA VAL A 67 12.00 1.77 -9.25
C VAL A 67 11.49 1.20 -10.58
N ARG A 68 11.37 2.01 -11.65
CA ARG A 68 10.97 1.54 -12.98
C ARG A 68 11.99 0.57 -13.56
N ASP A 69 13.27 0.91 -13.45
CA ASP A 69 14.37 0.08 -13.95
C ASP A 69 14.37 -1.27 -13.21
N MET A 70 14.21 -1.24 -11.89
CA MET A 70 14.07 -2.44 -11.05
C MET A 70 12.85 -3.30 -11.40
N THR A 71 11.68 -2.70 -11.70
CA THR A 71 10.50 -3.47 -12.12
C THR A 71 10.69 -4.23 -13.44
N ASN A 72 11.61 -3.78 -14.32
CA ASN A 72 11.95 -4.51 -15.54
C ASN A 72 12.83 -5.75 -15.28
N ASP A 73 13.60 -5.74 -14.19
CA ASP A 73 14.49 -6.84 -13.77
C ASP A 73 13.80 -7.79 -12.76
N ASN A 74 12.47 -7.83 -12.73
CA ASN A 74 11.70 -8.61 -11.75
C ASN A 74 12.05 -10.12 -11.78
N PRO A 75 12.54 -10.69 -10.66
CA PRO A 75 12.97 -12.10 -10.62
C PRO A 75 11.79 -13.09 -10.54
N THR A 76 10.60 -12.65 -10.09
CA THR A 76 9.43 -13.53 -9.96
C THR A 76 8.60 -13.50 -11.24
N SER A 77 8.46 -14.67 -11.88
CA SER A 77 7.53 -14.85 -13.00
C SER A 77 6.08 -14.67 -12.52
N GLN A 78 5.31 -13.79 -13.17
CA GLN A 78 3.93 -13.44 -12.81
C GLN A 78 3.77 -13.07 -11.31
N PRO A 79 4.39 -11.96 -10.83
CA PRO A 79 4.44 -11.64 -9.40
C PRO A 79 3.07 -11.29 -8.79
N GLY A 80 2.05 -11.04 -9.61
CA GLY A 80 0.66 -10.83 -9.19
C GLY A 80 -0.25 -12.06 -9.29
N SER A 81 0.24 -13.21 -9.78
CA SER A 81 -0.52 -14.47 -9.72
C SER A 81 -0.41 -15.09 -8.32
N LYS A 82 -1.40 -15.88 -7.93
CA LYS A 82 -1.42 -16.57 -6.64
C LYS A 82 -0.18 -17.45 -6.46
N GLU A 83 0.25 -18.12 -7.53
CA GLU A 83 1.39 -19.03 -7.58
C GLU A 83 2.72 -18.29 -7.45
N GLY A 84 2.86 -17.13 -8.10
CA GLY A 84 4.04 -16.28 -7.96
C GLY A 84 4.10 -15.58 -6.60
N PHE A 85 2.95 -15.19 -6.05
CA PHE A 85 2.85 -14.40 -4.83
C PHE A 85 2.99 -15.22 -3.54
N GLN A 86 2.28 -16.35 -3.46
CA GLN A 86 2.13 -17.13 -2.22
C GLN A 86 3.45 -17.59 -1.54
N PRO A 87 4.54 -17.94 -2.26
CA PRO A 87 5.81 -18.31 -1.63
C PRO A 87 6.48 -17.17 -0.87
N PHE A 88 6.20 -15.91 -1.23
CA PHE A 88 6.91 -14.73 -0.70
C PHE A 88 6.02 -13.81 0.14
N ALA A 89 4.71 -13.77 -0.13
CA ALA A 89 3.77 -12.79 0.40
C ALA A 89 3.77 -12.67 1.93
N ALA A 90 3.76 -13.80 2.62
CA ALA A 90 3.46 -13.84 4.06
C ALA A 90 4.52 -13.10 4.89
N GLY A 91 4.06 -12.20 5.76
CA GLY A 91 4.90 -11.42 6.66
C GLY A 91 4.44 -9.98 6.84
N LEU A 92 5.17 -9.25 7.68
CA LEU A 92 5.00 -7.81 7.87
C LEU A 92 5.95 -7.06 6.93
N TRP A 93 5.45 -6.04 6.25
CA TRP A 93 6.17 -5.24 5.26
C TRP A 93 6.05 -3.76 5.60
N SER A 94 7.14 -3.01 5.54
CA SER A 94 7.13 -1.54 5.70
C SER A 94 7.17 -0.85 4.35
N VAL A 95 6.31 0.15 4.13
CA VAL A 95 6.34 0.99 2.93
C VAL A 95 7.54 1.92 2.99
N ILE A 96 8.54 1.63 2.16
CA ILE A 96 9.80 2.38 2.10
C ILE A 96 9.76 3.48 1.04
N TYR A 97 8.82 3.44 0.08
CA TYR A 97 8.71 4.44 -0.98
C TYR A 97 7.28 4.48 -1.56
N ALA A 98 6.61 5.63 -1.48
CA ALA A 98 5.29 5.84 -2.08
C ALA A 98 5.06 7.32 -2.48
N PRO A 99 5.32 7.71 -3.75
CA PRO A 99 5.33 9.12 -4.14
C PRO A 99 4.02 9.86 -3.91
N HIS A 100 2.87 9.21 -4.14
CA HIS A 100 1.58 9.83 -3.87
C HIS A 100 1.35 10.08 -2.37
N ILE A 101 1.72 9.12 -1.49
CA ILE A 101 1.60 9.28 -0.03
C ILE A 101 2.51 10.42 0.46
N THR A 102 3.76 10.49 -0.01
CA THR A 102 4.66 11.62 0.35
C THR A 102 4.15 12.97 -0.18
N THR A 103 3.43 12.98 -1.30
CA THR A 103 2.84 14.21 -1.87
C THR A 103 1.63 14.67 -1.07
N MET A 104 0.71 13.76 -0.71
CA MET A 104 -0.41 14.05 0.19
C MET A 104 0.07 14.47 1.59
N SER A 105 1.14 13.83 2.09
CA SER A 105 1.75 14.15 3.39
C SER A 105 2.18 15.61 3.52
N LYS A 106 2.72 16.19 2.43
CA LYS A 106 3.11 17.62 2.38
C LYS A 106 1.91 18.58 2.48
N LEU A 107 0.70 18.12 2.14
CA LEU A 107 -0.53 18.92 2.22
C LEU A 107 -1.16 18.89 3.61
N VAL A 108 -1.02 17.78 4.36
CA VAL A 108 -1.63 17.59 5.70
C VAL A 108 -0.67 17.84 6.88
N GLY A 109 0.58 18.21 6.60
CA GLY A 109 1.55 18.71 7.57
C GLY A 109 2.65 17.70 7.92
N ARG A 110 2.32 16.64 8.66
CA ARG A 110 3.29 15.61 9.09
C ARG A 110 3.11 14.27 8.37
N GLY A 111 1.89 13.97 7.93
CA GLY A 111 1.64 12.98 6.88
C GLY A 111 1.40 11.56 7.37
N PHE A 112 1.61 10.59 6.48
CA PHE A 112 1.35 9.18 6.74
C PHE A 112 2.66 8.39 6.85
N THR A 113 3.19 8.22 8.05
CA THR A 113 4.39 7.42 8.30
C THR A 113 4.46 6.97 9.77
N PRO A 114 4.81 5.71 10.08
CA PRO A 114 5.05 4.62 9.14
C PRO A 114 3.75 4.11 8.50
N VAL A 115 3.90 3.36 7.39
CA VAL A 115 2.83 2.58 6.77
C VAL A 115 3.30 1.14 6.64
N TRP A 116 2.50 0.19 7.11
CA TRP A 116 2.82 -1.23 7.16
C TRP A 116 1.73 -2.08 6.51
N TYR A 117 2.13 -3.20 5.92
CA TYR A 117 1.24 -4.24 5.41
C TYR A 117 1.54 -5.57 6.10
N ASP A 118 0.55 -6.17 6.74
CA ASP A 118 0.60 -7.50 7.32
C ASP A 118 -0.15 -8.46 6.38
N LEU A 119 0.61 -9.25 5.63
CA LEU A 119 0.07 -10.22 4.67
C LEU A 119 0.08 -11.62 5.30
N LYS A 120 -1.11 -12.23 5.36
CA LYS A 120 -1.36 -13.55 5.97
C LYS A 120 -1.35 -14.66 4.92
N GLN A 121 -0.92 -15.86 5.31
CA GLN A 121 -0.87 -17.03 4.42
C GLN A 121 -2.23 -17.46 3.85
N ASP A 122 -3.33 -17.06 4.49
CA ASP A 122 -4.71 -17.35 4.05
C ASP A 122 -5.23 -16.42 2.94
N GLY A 123 -4.49 -15.37 2.59
CA GLY A 123 -4.93 -14.34 1.64
C GLY A 123 -5.42 -13.05 2.30
N THR A 124 -5.43 -12.94 3.63
CA THR A 124 -5.80 -11.68 4.30
C THR A 124 -4.66 -10.67 4.23
N MET A 125 -4.96 -9.41 3.91
CA MET A 125 -4.04 -8.28 4.02
C MET A 125 -4.62 -7.26 4.99
N ILE A 126 -3.81 -6.82 5.95
CA ILE A 126 -4.11 -5.66 6.80
C ILE A 126 -3.09 -4.57 6.50
N SER A 127 -3.56 -3.36 6.24
CA SER A 127 -2.73 -2.17 6.07
C SER A 127 -2.94 -1.24 7.25
N HIS A 128 -1.86 -0.80 7.88
CA HIS A 128 -1.85 0.20 8.94
C HIS A 128 -1.05 1.43 8.50
N ALA A 129 -1.66 2.60 8.53
CA ALA A 129 -1.00 3.88 8.27
C ALA A 129 -1.14 4.76 9.51
N ARG A 130 -0.03 5.06 10.18
CA ARG A 130 0.00 6.19 11.12
C ARG A 130 -0.31 7.45 10.34
N PHE A 131 -1.09 8.36 10.92
CA PHE A 131 -1.23 9.72 10.43
C PHE A 131 -0.95 10.74 11.55
N ASP A 132 -0.30 11.84 11.17
CA ASP A 132 -0.14 13.05 11.98
C ASP A 132 -0.68 14.24 11.16
N VAL A 133 -1.85 14.75 11.55
CA VAL A 133 -2.60 15.79 10.82
C VAL A 133 -2.56 17.10 11.60
N LYS A 134 -2.01 18.13 10.96
CA LYS A 134 -1.93 19.49 11.50
C LYS A 134 -2.67 20.47 10.61
N LEU A 135 -3.94 20.70 10.92
CA LEU A 135 -4.76 21.70 10.23
C LEU A 135 -4.58 23.08 10.88
N PRO A 136 -4.59 24.18 10.11
CA PRO A 136 -4.66 25.52 10.66
C PRO A 136 -5.90 25.68 11.57
N LEU A 137 -5.72 26.33 12.72
CA LEU A 137 -6.78 26.64 13.70
C LEU A 137 -7.41 25.44 14.46
N LEU A 138 -6.92 24.22 14.27
CA LEU A 138 -7.36 23.04 15.03
C LEU A 138 -6.21 22.44 15.86
N PRO A 139 -6.51 21.76 16.99
CA PRO A 139 -5.49 20.98 17.70
C PRO A 139 -4.90 19.90 16.78
N GLU A 140 -3.62 19.60 16.98
CA GLU A 140 -2.96 18.51 16.28
C GLU A 140 -3.65 17.18 16.63
N LYS A 141 -3.90 16.36 15.60
CA LYS A 141 -4.56 15.07 15.73
C LYS A 141 -3.67 13.99 15.12
N SER A 142 -3.46 12.92 15.87
CA SER A 142 -2.68 11.77 15.41
C SER A 142 -3.37 10.46 15.75
N GLY A 143 -3.01 9.43 15.02
CA GLY A 143 -3.64 8.13 15.14
C GLY A 143 -3.17 7.16 14.07
N TRP A 144 -3.92 6.07 13.96
CA TRP A 144 -3.68 4.99 13.02
C TRP A 144 -4.94 4.70 12.24
N LEU A 145 -4.88 4.88 10.91
CA LEU A 145 -5.89 4.38 9.99
C LEU A 145 -5.51 2.94 9.61
N SER A 146 -6.44 2.02 9.81
CA SER A 146 -6.25 0.61 9.48
C SER A 146 -7.35 0.12 8.55
N VAL A 147 -6.97 -0.67 7.55
CA VAL A 147 -7.91 -1.33 6.63
C VAL A 147 -7.53 -2.80 6.49
N SER A 148 -8.52 -3.68 6.36
CA SER A 148 -8.33 -5.11 6.12
C SER A 148 -9.15 -5.53 4.91
N GLY A 149 -8.63 -6.52 4.19
CA GLY A 149 -9.22 -7.06 2.98
C GLY A 149 -8.60 -8.39 2.59
N THR A 150 -9.07 -8.95 1.47
CA THR A 150 -8.48 -10.15 0.89
C THR A 150 -7.61 -9.78 -0.31
N TYR A 151 -6.36 -10.23 -0.32
CA TYR A 151 -5.47 -10.17 -1.47
C TYR A 151 -5.64 -11.43 -2.34
N GLY A 152 -5.77 -11.26 -3.64
CA GLY A 152 -6.00 -12.36 -4.57
C GLY A 152 -5.81 -11.97 -6.03
N THR A 153 -5.83 -12.96 -6.91
CA THR A 153 -5.61 -12.77 -8.35
C THR A 153 -6.93 -12.46 -9.06
N GLN A 154 -7.00 -11.35 -9.80
CA GLN A 154 -8.22 -10.94 -10.53
C GLN A 154 -8.31 -11.56 -11.93
N ASP A 155 -7.18 -11.75 -12.63
CA ASP A 155 -7.08 -12.49 -13.89
C ASP A 155 -5.82 -13.38 -13.92
N ASP A 156 -5.82 -14.44 -14.71
CA ASP A 156 -4.76 -15.48 -14.77
C ASP A 156 -3.32 -14.94 -14.95
N ASN A 157 -3.14 -13.68 -15.35
CA ASN A 157 -1.83 -13.08 -15.57
C ASN A 157 -1.54 -11.82 -14.74
N ARG A 158 -2.56 -11.12 -14.22
CA ARG A 158 -2.41 -9.78 -13.63
C ARG A 158 -3.33 -9.51 -12.43
N VAL A 159 -2.83 -8.56 -11.65
CA VAL A 159 -3.41 -7.95 -10.45
C VAL A 159 -3.51 -8.86 -9.22
N CYS A 160 -2.73 -8.48 -8.19
CA CYS A 160 -3.07 -8.75 -6.80
C CYS A 160 -4.13 -7.72 -6.38
N ARG A 161 -5.41 -8.05 -6.60
CA ARG A 161 -6.53 -7.23 -6.12
C ARG A 161 -6.59 -7.38 -4.61
N VAL A 162 -6.72 -6.27 -3.89
CA VAL A 162 -6.88 -6.20 -2.43
C VAL A 162 -8.23 -5.60 -2.15
N ASP A 163 -9.25 -6.45 -1.97
CA ASP A 163 -10.60 -6.00 -1.67
C ASP A 163 -10.72 -5.63 -0.19
N PHE A 164 -10.53 -4.35 0.13
CA PHE A 164 -10.69 -3.82 1.48
C PHE A 164 -12.17 -3.74 1.87
N ASP A 165 -12.59 -4.59 2.80
CA ASP A 165 -13.97 -4.71 3.30
C ASP A 165 -14.14 -4.18 4.74
N LYS A 166 -13.04 -3.98 5.47
CA LYS A 166 -13.00 -3.47 6.84
C LYS A 166 -12.11 -2.24 6.96
N ALA A 167 -12.53 -1.28 7.77
CA ALA A 167 -11.72 -0.10 8.13
C ALA A 167 -11.97 0.30 9.59
N TRP A 168 -10.92 0.74 10.29
CA TRP A 168 -10.98 1.28 11.65
C TRP A 168 -9.91 2.36 11.87
N ILE A 169 -10.16 3.23 12.86
CA ILE A 169 -9.21 4.25 13.30
C ILE A 169 -8.96 4.08 14.80
N LYS A 170 -7.69 4.20 15.22
CA LYS A 170 -7.30 4.46 16.61
C LYS A 170 -6.81 5.90 16.69
N TRP A 171 -7.34 6.70 17.61
CA TRP A 171 -6.82 8.03 17.90
C TRP A 171 -5.83 7.96 19.08
N ASN A 172 -4.79 8.80 19.04
CA ASN A 172 -3.75 8.80 20.08
C ASN A 172 -4.11 9.69 21.28
N ASP A 173 -5.22 10.44 21.22
CA ASP A 173 -5.74 11.26 22.33
C ASP A 173 -6.86 10.58 23.13
N ASP A 174 -7.15 9.30 22.85
CA ASP A 174 -7.97 8.45 23.72
C ASP A 174 -7.19 8.12 25.01
N ASN A 175 -7.52 8.86 26.09
CA ASN A 175 -6.85 8.91 27.41
C ASN A 175 -6.61 7.55 28.14
N ASN A 176 -7.01 6.42 27.56
CA ASN A 176 -6.85 5.08 28.13
C ASN A 176 -5.81 4.20 27.40
N ASN A 177 -5.16 4.66 26.33
CA ASN A 177 -4.22 3.84 25.56
C ASN A 177 -2.86 4.54 25.41
N THR A 178 -1.85 4.07 26.16
CA THR A 178 -0.49 4.65 26.17
C THR A 178 0.43 4.13 25.08
N GLU A 179 0.01 3.13 24.30
CA GLU A 179 0.83 2.51 23.26
C GLU A 179 0.60 3.14 21.89
N ASP A 180 1.66 3.64 21.26
CA ASP A 180 1.60 4.20 19.92
C ASP A 180 1.70 3.10 18.84
N ALA A 181 0.68 2.26 18.77
CA ALA A 181 0.54 1.15 17.84
C ALA A 181 -0.93 1.02 17.37
N PRO A 182 -1.19 0.52 16.15
CA PRO A 182 -2.54 0.29 15.65
C PRO A 182 -3.23 -0.86 16.42
N TYR A 183 -4.57 -0.90 16.40
CA TYR A 183 -5.29 -2.13 16.73
C TYR A 183 -5.00 -3.17 15.63
N PRO A 184 -4.53 -4.40 15.96
CA PRO A 184 -4.15 -5.40 14.96
C PRO A 184 -5.32 -5.80 14.05
N THR A 185 -6.52 -5.91 14.61
CA THR A 185 -7.75 -6.27 13.89
C THR A 185 -8.93 -5.36 14.27
N LEU A 186 -10.03 -5.44 13.52
CA LEU A 186 -11.28 -4.73 13.83
C LEU A 186 -11.94 -5.27 15.11
N GLU A 187 -11.68 -6.55 15.41
CA GLU A 187 -12.20 -7.28 16.54
C GLU A 187 -11.58 -6.79 17.87
N ASP A 188 -10.35 -6.25 17.83
CA ASP A 188 -9.66 -5.61 18.96
C ASP A 188 -10.21 -4.21 19.31
N VAL A 189 -11.03 -3.61 18.44
CA VAL A 189 -11.59 -2.27 18.66
C VAL A 189 -12.69 -2.34 19.73
N ALA A 190 -12.46 -1.66 20.86
CA ALA A 190 -13.37 -1.63 22.00
C ALA A 190 -14.79 -1.16 21.60
N PRO A 191 -15.89 -1.81 22.03
CA PRO A 191 -17.25 -1.47 21.59
C PRO A 191 -17.74 -0.06 21.93
N SER A 192 -17.12 0.61 22.91
CA SER A 192 -17.44 1.97 23.35
C SER A 192 -16.65 3.05 22.62
N LEU A 193 -15.53 2.69 21.98
CA LEU A 193 -14.93 3.54 20.97
C LEU A 193 -15.78 3.38 19.72
N GLU A 194 -16.04 4.49 19.02
CA GLU A 194 -16.94 4.50 17.89
C GLU A 194 -16.42 3.51 16.83
N LYS A 195 -17.10 2.36 16.69
CA LYS A 195 -16.91 1.44 15.56
C LYS A 195 -17.47 2.12 14.32
N THR A 196 -16.80 3.16 13.86
CA THR A 196 -17.11 3.95 12.66
C THR A 196 -16.68 3.17 11.43
N ILE A 197 -17.30 2.00 11.33
CA ILE A 197 -17.26 1.04 10.23
C ILE A 197 -17.98 1.71 9.06
N ILE A 198 -17.20 2.03 8.04
CA ILE A 198 -17.59 2.28 6.64
C ILE A 198 -19.04 2.75 6.43
N GLN A 199 -19.32 3.99 6.83
CA GLN A 199 -20.37 4.83 6.19
C GLN A 199 -19.86 6.24 5.90
N THR A 200 -18.98 6.79 6.74
CA THR A 200 -18.41 8.14 6.56
C THR A 200 -17.10 8.13 5.76
N LEU A 201 -16.18 7.18 6.03
CA LEU A 201 -14.88 7.09 5.34
C LEU A 201 -15.00 6.78 3.84
N GLY A 202 -15.96 5.93 3.45
CA GLY A 202 -16.21 5.59 2.04
C GLY A 202 -16.62 6.79 1.16
N LYS A 203 -17.06 7.89 1.76
CA LYS A 203 -17.37 9.15 1.05
C LYS A 203 -16.19 10.10 0.93
N TRP A 204 -15.06 9.86 1.61
CA TRP A 204 -13.91 10.76 1.55
C TRP A 204 -12.83 10.28 0.58
N LEU A 205 -12.56 8.96 0.48
CA LEU A 205 -11.46 8.43 -0.35
C LEU A 205 -11.74 7.06 -1.01
N PHE A 206 -12.57 7.03 -2.06
CA PHE A 206 -12.32 6.24 -3.28
C PHE A 206 -11.96 4.72 -3.16
N ILE A 207 -12.53 3.98 -2.19
CA ILE A 207 -12.11 2.61 -1.83
C ILE A 207 -11.96 1.67 -3.05
N ASP A 208 -12.88 1.70 -4.02
CA ASP A 208 -12.81 0.86 -5.23
C ASP A 208 -11.55 1.10 -6.08
N SER A 209 -11.11 2.37 -6.23
CA SER A 209 -9.89 2.71 -6.97
C SER A 209 -8.60 2.45 -6.17
N PHE A 210 -8.72 2.18 -4.87
CA PHE A 210 -7.64 1.72 -3.99
C PHE A 210 -7.75 0.23 -3.68
N SER A 211 -8.52 -0.55 -4.45
CA SER A 211 -8.65 -2.01 -4.25
C SER A 211 -7.90 -2.84 -5.30
N VAL A 212 -7.32 -2.21 -6.33
CA VAL A 212 -6.66 -2.88 -7.47
C VAL A 212 -5.20 -2.42 -7.53
N PHE A 213 -4.27 -3.26 -7.08
CA PHE A 213 -2.84 -2.95 -7.06
C PHE A 213 -2.03 -4.04 -7.80
N PRO A 214 -1.75 -3.89 -9.09
CA PRO A 214 -0.90 -4.82 -9.82
C PRO A 214 0.49 -4.90 -9.16
N VAL A 215 0.90 -6.10 -8.74
CA VAL A 215 2.28 -6.31 -8.31
C VAL A 215 3.15 -6.32 -9.56
N SER A 216 4.11 -5.41 -9.64
CA SER A 216 5.05 -5.27 -10.75
C SER A 216 6.45 -5.80 -10.42
N TYR A 217 6.75 -6.03 -9.15
CA TYR A 217 7.97 -6.68 -8.67
C TYR A 217 7.70 -7.46 -7.39
N LEU A 218 8.29 -8.65 -7.27
CA LEU A 218 8.29 -9.42 -6.03
C LEU A 218 9.57 -10.24 -5.89
N ASP A 219 10.15 -10.25 -4.69
CA ASP A 219 11.13 -11.24 -4.27
C ASP A 219 11.07 -11.56 -2.76
N ASP A 220 12.18 -12.02 -2.19
CA ASP A 220 12.28 -12.48 -0.81
C ASP A 220 12.03 -11.39 0.22
N ASP A 221 12.48 -10.16 -0.04
CA ASP A 221 12.36 -9.02 0.89
C ASP A 221 11.78 -7.73 0.29
N LEU A 222 11.45 -7.67 -1.01
CA LEU A 222 10.90 -6.48 -1.66
C LEU A 222 9.66 -6.78 -2.51
N ILE A 223 8.65 -5.92 -2.41
CA ILE A 223 7.42 -5.93 -3.21
C ILE A 223 7.17 -4.54 -3.79
N VAL A 224 6.75 -4.48 -5.06
CA VAL A 224 6.30 -3.23 -5.69
C VAL A 224 4.90 -3.39 -6.23
N PHE A 225 4.01 -2.49 -5.80
CA PHE A 225 2.67 -2.32 -6.31
C PHE A 225 2.63 -1.13 -7.27
N ASP A 226 1.97 -1.29 -8.41
CA ASP A 226 1.61 -0.20 -9.30
C ASP A 226 0.33 0.48 -8.78
N PHE A 227 0.38 1.79 -8.64
CA PHE A 227 -0.81 2.61 -8.36
C PHE A 227 -1.19 3.37 -9.62
N GLU A 228 -1.93 2.68 -10.49
CA GLU A 228 -2.24 3.09 -11.86
C GLU A 228 -2.92 4.46 -11.94
N LEU A 229 -3.87 4.75 -11.02
CA LEU A 229 -4.63 6.00 -10.97
C LEU A 229 -3.76 7.26 -10.97
N LEU A 230 -2.57 7.20 -10.38
CA LEU A 230 -1.60 8.31 -10.34
C LEU A 230 -0.31 8.01 -11.11
N GLY A 231 -0.20 6.87 -11.79
CA GLY A 231 1.04 6.44 -12.48
C GLY A 231 2.25 6.32 -11.55
N THR A 232 2.03 6.02 -10.26
CA THR A 232 3.08 5.91 -9.24
C THR A 232 3.25 4.46 -8.78
N ARG A 233 4.26 4.20 -7.96
CA ARG A 233 4.56 2.88 -7.41
C ARG A 233 4.72 2.94 -5.89
N ILE A 234 4.27 1.90 -5.21
CA ILE A 234 4.47 1.69 -3.77
C ILE A 234 5.50 0.57 -3.65
N CYS A 235 6.67 0.86 -3.08
CA CYS A 235 7.64 -0.18 -2.71
C CYS A 235 7.51 -0.44 -1.21
N ALA A 236 7.29 -1.70 -0.83
CA ALA A 236 7.33 -2.14 0.55
C ALA A 236 8.42 -3.21 0.73
N ARG A 237 9.06 -3.22 1.89
CA ARG A 237 10.14 -4.13 2.22
C ARG A 237 9.77 -4.99 3.42
N LYS A 238 10.02 -6.30 3.34
CA LYS A 238 9.70 -7.25 4.41
C LYS A 238 10.53 -6.92 5.65
N ILE A 239 9.85 -6.71 6.77
CA ILE A 239 10.48 -6.52 8.07
C ILE A 239 11.01 -7.88 8.50
N LYS A 240 12.34 -8.04 8.47
CA LYS A 240 13.00 -9.21 9.03
C LYS A 240 12.75 -9.18 10.54
N LYS A 241 12.03 -10.18 11.07
CA LYS A 241 12.07 -10.42 12.52
C LYS A 241 13.52 -10.68 12.89
N GLU A 242 14.05 -9.92 13.82
CA GLU A 242 15.28 -10.32 14.49
C GLU A 242 15.03 -11.70 15.09
N THR A 243 15.91 -12.64 14.75
CA THR A 243 15.85 -13.97 15.34
C THR A 243 16.39 -13.81 16.77
N PRO A 244 15.63 -14.18 17.81
CA PRO A 244 16.06 -14.04 19.20
C PRO A 244 17.26 -14.94 19.52
#